data_AF-A0A7C4GPV9-F1
#
_entry.id   AF-A0A7C4GPV9-F1
#
_cell.length_a   1.000
_cell.length_b   1.000
_cell.length_c   1.000
_cell.angle_alpha   90.00
_cell.angle_beta   90.00
_cell.angle_gamma   90.00
#
_symmetry.space_group_name_H-M   'P 1'
#
loop_
_entity.id
_entity.type
_entity.pdbx_description
1 polymer ?
#
loop_
_entity_poly.entity_id
_entity_poly.type
_entity_poly.pdbx_seq_one_letter_code
_entity_poly.pdbx_strand_id
1 'polypeptide(L)'
;MAEGAPRLRGWSLPWIYPTGLFIRDYLLKHKTAYPQEIWKALKAARKSVSEELGESTSRYENFWRNYIYVLKKLGLIEPVRRVANPKQPMWFPRTYYRIVPGRENDPRWVHPQIALDPRRGKSEYRRRYAKAKKVKIPLPPPLTPEEIDRIWAAAEAFLRERRYILTREQFEAVKPEWPSEAGLYPTFEERVGYVIRYASAIYYVSRMARRLISVEEAPEPIASEALRLGKTLEREWLRRR
;
A
#
# COMPACT_ATOMS: atom_id res chain seq x y z
N MET A 1 9.15 -3.08 39.83
CA MET A 1 9.23 -3.29 38.37
C MET A 1 7.82 -3.15 37.83
N ALA A 2 7.50 -2.03 37.16
CA ALA A 2 6.14 -1.75 36.71
C ALA A 2 5.80 -2.58 35.46
N GLU A 3 4.76 -3.40 35.56
CA GLU A 3 4.17 -4.15 34.45
C GLU A 3 3.81 -3.19 33.31
N GLY A 4 4.22 -3.54 32.09
CA GLY A 4 4.04 -2.73 30.90
C GLY A 4 2.55 -2.58 30.55
N ALA A 5 1.94 -1.49 31.02
CA ALA A 5 0.62 -1.07 30.57
C ALA A 5 0.59 -1.01 29.03
N PRO A 6 -0.46 -1.53 28.38
CA PRO A 6 -0.55 -1.51 26.93
C PRO A 6 -0.49 -0.05 26.46
N ARG A 7 0.50 0.29 25.62
CA ARG A 7 0.55 1.59 24.95
C ARG A 7 -0.75 1.79 24.17
N LEU A 8 -1.70 2.50 24.77
CA LEU A 8 -2.89 2.97 24.07
C LEU A 8 -2.38 3.87 22.94
N ARG A 9 -2.78 3.57 21.71
CA ARG A 9 -2.56 4.53 20.61
C ARG A 9 -3.36 5.77 20.97
N GLY A 10 -2.82 6.96 20.77
CA GLY A 10 -3.42 8.25 21.16
C GLY A 10 -4.90 8.33 20.81
N TRP A 11 -5.28 7.88 19.61
CA TRP A 11 -6.66 7.84 19.10
C TRP A 11 -7.65 6.92 19.86
N SER A 12 -7.15 6.11 20.80
CA SER A 12 -7.91 5.22 21.68
C SER A 12 -7.91 5.67 23.14
N LEU A 13 -7.33 6.83 23.44
CA LEU A 13 -7.37 7.42 24.78
C LEU A 13 -8.80 7.93 25.07
N PRO A 14 -9.35 7.67 26.27
CA PRO A 14 -10.76 7.95 26.58
C PRO A 14 -11.13 9.44 26.55
N TRP A 15 -10.16 10.35 26.68
CA TRP A 15 -10.37 11.80 26.57
C TRP A 15 -10.25 12.34 25.13
N ILE A 16 -9.85 11.52 24.14
CA ILE A 16 -9.86 11.95 22.75
C ILE A 16 -11.27 11.79 22.19
N TYR A 17 -11.89 12.93 21.86
CA TYR A 17 -13.22 12.99 21.28
C TYR A 17 -13.36 12.07 20.05
N PRO A 18 -14.21 11.03 20.03
CA PRO A 18 -14.26 10.05 18.96
C PRO A 18 -14.40 10.65 17.56
N THR A 19 -13.66 10.13 16.58
CA THR A 19 -13.64 10.70 15.23
C THR A 19 -15.00 10.61 14.53
N GLY A 20 -15.79 9.56 14.78
CA GLY A 20 -17.14 9.47 14.22
C GLY A 20 -18.05 10.58 14.74
N LEU A 21 -18.02 10.86 16.05
CA LEU A 21 -18.76 11.96 16.67
C LEU A 21 -18.27 13.33 16.18
N PHE A 22 -16.95 13.51 16.01
CA PHE A 22 -16.41 14.72 15.39
C PHE A 22 -17.00 14.96 14.00
N ILE A 23 -17.03 13.92 13.15
CA ILE A 23 -17.60 14.04 11.80
C ILE A 23 -19.09 14.39 11.87
N ARG A 24 -19.85 13.76 12.77
CA ARG A 24 -21.27 14.08 12.99
C ARG A 24 -21.45 15.55 13.32
N ASP A 25 -20.79 16.03 14.37
CA ASP A 25 -20.99 17.41 14.85
C ASP A 25 -20.54 18.43 13.82
N TYR A 26 -19.46 18.12 13.10
CA TYR A 26 -19.00 18.94 11.99
C TYR A 26 -20.08 19.05 10.90
N LEU A 27 -20.70 17.93 10.51
CA LEU A 27 -21.77 17.94 9.49
C LEU A 27 -23.07 18.58 10.02
N LEU A 28 -23.40 18.45 11.30
CA LEU A 28 -24.54 19.14 11.91
C LEU A 28 -24.38 20.66 11.86
N LYS A 29 -23.16 21.14 12.14
CA LYS A 29 -22.79 22.56 12.10
C LYS A 29 -22.76 23.11 10.68
N HIS A 30 -22.11 22.41 9.75
CA HIS A 30 -21.85 22.92 8.40
C HIS A 30 -22.91 22.50 7.37
N LYS A 31 -23.85 21.61 7.75
CA LYS A 31 -24.91 20.98 6.92
C LYS A 31 -24.38 20.07 5.81
N THR A 32 -23.37 20.50 5.07
CA THR A 32 -22.67 19.71 4.05
C THR A 32 -21.17 19.94 4.12
N ALA A 33 -20.37 18.91 3.93
CA ALA A 33 -18.91 19.04 3.84
C ALA A 33 -18.29 17.93 2.98
N TYR A 34 -17.09 18.15 2.45
CA TYR A 34 -16.33 17.13 1.75
C TYR A 34 -15.24 16.52 2.65
N PRO A 35 -14.81 15.27 2.41
CA PRO A 35 -13.93 14.53 3.31
C PRO A 35 -12.64 15.25 3.74
N GLN A 36 -11.97 15.93 2.80
CA GLN A 36 -10.68 16.54 3.07
C GLN A 36 -10.79 17.78 3.96
N GLU A 37 -11.90 18.54 3.88
CA GLU A 37 -12.19 19.64 4.79
C GLU A 37 -12.41 19.13 6.22
N ILE A 38 -13.24 18.08 6.38
CA ILE A 38 -13.49 17.46 7.69
C ILE A 38 -12.18 16.93 8.30
N TRP A 39 -11.34 16.27 7.48
CA TRP A 39 -10.04 15.77 7.93
C TRP A 39 -9.09 16.90 8.38
N LYS A 40 -9.05 18.02 7.66
CA LYS A 40 -8.25 19.19 8.07
C LYS A 40 -8.75 19.78 9.38
N ALA A 41 -10.06 19.91 9.55
CA ALA A 41 -10.66 20.37 10.80
C ALA A 41 -10.34 19.43 11.97
N LEU A 42 -10.42 18.11 11.75
CA LEU A 42 -10.04 17.10 12.74
C LEU A 42 -8.56 17.20 13.12
N LYS A 43 -7.68 17.40 12.13
CA LYS A 43 -6.24 17.60 12.37
C LYS A 43 -6.00 18.84 13.22
N ALA A 44 -6.65 19.95 12.91
CA ALA A 44 -6.53 21.19 13.67
C ALA A 44 -7.02 21.01 15.11
N ALA A 45 -8.18 20.37 15.31
CA ALA A 45 -8.75 20.09 16.62
C ALA A 45 -7.88 19.17 17.49
N ARG A 46 -7.00 18.37 16.87
CA ARG A 46 -6.11 17.42 17.57
C ARG A 46 -4.64 17.82 17.56
N LYS A 47 -4.33 19.04 17.09
CA LYS A 47 -2.93 19.48 16.95
C LYS A 47 -2.21 19.48 18.30
N SER A 48 -2.79 20.10 19.32
CA SER A 48 -2.22 20.15 20.68
C SER A 48 -1.98 18.76 21.27
N VAL A 49 -2.97 17.87 21.16
CA VAL A 49 -2.86 16.48 21.67
C VAL A 49 -1.81 15.66 20.90
N SER A 50 -1.67 15.91 19.59
CA SER A 50 -0.67 15.24 18.75
C SER A 50 0.74 15.70 19.11
N GLU A 51 0.93 16.98 19.41
CA GLU A 51 2.21 17.58 19.82
C GLU A 51 2.63 17.07 21.21
N GLU A 52 1.71 17.00 22.16
CA GLU A 52 1.95 16.50 23.52
C GLU A 52 2.32 15.01 23.56
N LEU A 53 1.65 14.18 22.75
CA LEU A 53 1.85 12.72 22.75
C LEU A 53 2.92 12.26 21.75
N GLY A 54 3.48 13.16 20.95
CA GLY A 54 4.39 12.81 19.84
C GLY A 54 3.74 11.91 18.78
N GLU A 55 2.41 11.89 18.70
CA GLU A 55 1.67 11.02 17.79
C GLU A 55 1.28 11.76 16.50
N SER A 56 1.63 11.17 15.36
CA SER A 56 1.24 11.69 14.06
C SER A 56 -0.26 11.51 13.81
N THR A 57 -0.91 12.57 13.32
CA THR A 57 -2.29 12.53 12.85
C THR A 57 -2.45 11.57 11.67
N SER A 58 -3.52 10.77 11.65
CA SER A 58 -3.71 9.77 10.60
C SER A 58 -3.67 10.37 9.18
N ARG A 59 -3.03 9.66 8.24
CA ARG A 59 -3.02 10.03 6.80
C ARG A 59 -4.45 10.13 6.25
N TYR A 60 -4.66 11.04 5.30
CA TYR A 60 -5.98 11.28 4.69
C TYR A 60 -6.62 10.01 4.11
N GLU A 61 -5.84 9.15 3.46
CA GLU A 61 -6.33 7.88 2.90
C GLU A 61 -6.95 6.97 3.98
N ASN A 62 -6.30 6.88 5.14
CA ASN A 62 -6.81 6.13 6.28
C ASN A 62 -8.09 6.77 6.85
N PHE A 63 -8.18 8.10 6.90
CA PHE A 63 -9.39 8.80 7.30
C PHE A 63 -10.55 8.49 6.35
N TRP A 64 -10.32 8.59 5.05
CA TRP A 64 -11.33 8.32 4.03
C TRP A 64 -11.83 6.87 4.08
N ARG A 65 -10.90 5.90 4.09
CA ARG A 65 -11.23 4.47 4.07
C ARG A 65 -11.89 3.99 5.37
N ASN A 66 -11.43 4.47 6.53
CA ASN A 66 -11.91 3.96 7.81
C ASN A 66 -13.10 4.73 8.38
N TYR A 67 -13.37 5.95 7.91
CA TYR A 67 -14.49 6.74 8.39
C TYR A 67 -15.49 7.05 7.29
N ILE A 68 -15.12 7.84 6.28
CA ILE A 68 -16.09 8.28 5.26
C ILE A 68 -16.73 7.10 4.52
N TYR A 69 -15.93 6.13 4.08
CA TYR A 69 -16.44 4.93 3.43
C TYR A 69 -17.37 4.12 4.37
N VAL A 70 -16.97 3.96 5.64
CA VAL A 70 -17.72 3.20 6.65
C VAL A 70 -19.06 3.87 6.97
N LEU A 71 -19.05 5.18 7.23
CA LEU A 71 -20.26 5.96 7.51
C LEU A 71 -21.23 5.96 6.34
N LYS A 72 -20.72 6.05 5.11
CA LYS A 72 -21.52 5.91 3.89
C LYS A 72 -22.16 4.52 3.81
N LYS A 73 -21.39 3.45 4.08
CA LYS A 73 -21.91 2.07 4.07
C LYS A 73 -22.94 1.79 5.16
N LEU A 74 -22.84 2.47 6.30
CA LEU A 74 -23.81 2.38 7.39
C LEU A 74 -25.09 3.21 7.15
N GLY A 75 -25.13 4.02 6.09
CA GLY A 75 -26.24 4.92 5.81
C GLY A 75 -26.35 6.09 6.78
N LEU A 76 -25.24 6.49 7.42
CA LEU A 76 -25.21 7.64 8.33
C LEU A 76 -24.98 8.96 7.57
N ILE A 77 -24.29 8.88 6.44
CA ILE A 77 -24.06 10.01 5.54
C ILE A 77 -24.40 9.63 4.10
N GLU A 78 -24.83 10.62 3.32
CA GLU A 78 -25.15 10.47 1.91
C GLU A 78 -24.49 11.56 1.06
N PRO A 79 -24.10 11.26 -0.19
CA PRO A 79 -23.57 12.25 -1.11
C PRO A 79 -24.68 13.18 -1.60
N VAL A 80 -24.44 14.50 -1.60
CA VAL A 80 -25.44 15.52 -1.98
C VAL A 80 -25.10 16.18 -3.30
N ARG A 81 -23.81 16.51 -3.51
CA ARG A 81 -23.34 17.17 -4.73
C ARG A 81 -21.91 16.79 -5.06
N ARG A 82 -21.58 16.90 -6.34
CA ARG A 82 -20.21 16.82 -6.85
C ARG A 82 -19.82 18.17 -7.43
N VAL A 83 -18.66 18.67 -7.05
CA VAL A 83 -18.15 19.97 -7.50
C VAL A 83 -16.75 19.75 -8.07
N ALA A 84 -16.50 20.20 -9.30
CA ALA A 84 -15.18 20.18 -9.89
C ALA A 84 -14.21 21.00 -9.04
N ASN A 85 -12.92 20.65 -9.03
CA ASN A 85 -11.94 21.45 -8.32
C ASN A 85 -11.64 22.71 -9.15
N PRO A 86 -12.00 23.92 -8.68
CA PRO A 86 -11.86 25.14 -9.49
C PRO A 86 -10.41 25.44 -9.87
N LYS A 87 -9.44 25.02 -9.03
CA LYS A 87 -8.01 25.22 -9.30
C LYS A 87 -7.40 24.13 -10.18
N GLN A 88 -8.04 22.97 -10.29
CA GLN A 88 -7.50 21.79 -10.98
C GLN A 88 -8.65 21.00 -11.63
N PRO A 89 -9.19 21.45 -12.76
CA PRO A 89 -10.38 20.85 -13.37
C PRO A 89 -10.21 19.39 -13.77
N MET A 90 -8.98 18.96 -14.08
CA MET A 90 -8.64 17.58 -14.44
C MET A 90 -8.63 16.60 -13.23
N TRP A 91 -8.72 17.11 -12.00
CA TRP A 91 -8.72 16.27 -10.81
C TRP A 91 -10.12 15.74 -10.50
N PHE A 92 -10.17 14.61 -9.78
CA PHE A 92 -11.45 14.02 -9.36
C PHE A 92 -12.34 15.05 -8.64
N PRO A 93 -13.64 15.13 -9.01
CA PRO A 93 -14.54 16.09 -8.40
C PRO A 93 -14.73 15.81 -6.91
N ARG A 94 -14.86 16.89 -6.14
CA ARG A 94 -15.14 16.83 -4.71
C ARG A 94 -16.58 16.38 -4.50
N THR A 95 -16.78 15.32 -3.73
CA THR A 95 -18.11 14.88 -3.32
C THR A 95 -18.40 15.44 -1.92
N TYR A 96 -19.48 16.20 -1.81
CA TYR A 96 -20.00 16.70 -0.54
C TYR A 96 -20.99 15.70 0.04
N TYR A 97 -20.94 15.54 1.35
CA TYR A 97 -21.80 14.65 2.12
C TYR A 97 -22.62 15.45 3.12
N ARG A 98 -23.81 14.94 3.45
CA ARG A 98 -24.63 15.36 4.60
C ARG A 98 -24.98 14.17 5.46
N ILE A 99 -25.45 14.43 6.68
CA ILE A 99 -26.08 13.40 7.52
C ILE A 99 -27.43 13.03 6.90
N VAL A 100 -27.73 11.74 6.87
CA VAL A 100 -29.06 11.26 6.46
C VAL A 100 -30.08 11.70 7.52
N PRO A 101 -31.16 12.41 7.16
CA PRO A 101 -32.15 12.87 8.14
C PRO A 101 -32.66 11.73 9.03
N GLY A 102 -32.73 11.98 10.33
CA GLY A 102 -33.14 10.98 11.35
C GLY A 102 -32.01 10.06 11.83
N ARG A 103 -30.78 10.25 11.33
CA ARG A 103 -29.59 9.50 11.77
C ARG A 103 -28.65 10.32 12.64
N GLU A 104 -29.04 11.52 13.07
CA GLU A 104 -28.21 12.43 13.86
C GLU A 104 -27.80 11.79 15.20
N ASN A 105 -28.75 11.12 15.86
CA ASN A 105 -28.54 10.52 17.18
C ASN A 105 -28.21 9.02 17.14
N ASP A 106 -27.81 8.50 15.99
CA ASP A 106 -27.56 7.07 15.82
C ASP A 106 -26.33 6.62 16.65
N PRO A 107 -26.44 5.59 17.52
CA PRO A 107 -25.32 5.18 18.39
C PRO A 107 -24.10 4.70 17.60
N ARG A 108 -24.28 4.32 16.32
CA ARG A 108 -23.19 3.88 15.45
C ARG A 108 -22.17 4.99 15.16
N TRP A 109 -22.47 6.26 15.43
CA TRP A 109 -21.51 7.36 15.34
C TRP A 109 -20.32 7.22 16.30
N VAL A 110 -20.52 6.57 17.46
CA VAL A 110 -19.45 6.40 18.46
C VAL A 110 -18.37 5.45 17.95
N HIS A 111 -18.79 4.32 17.37
CA HIS A 111 -17.89 3.26 16.90
C HIS A 111 -18.30 2.72 15.51
N PRO A 112 -18.18 3.54 14.45
CA PRO A 112 -18.69 3.18 13.13
C PRO A 112 -17.99 1.95 12.54
N GLN A 113 -16.70 1.74 12.82
CA GLN A 113 -15.99 0.56 12.30
C GLN A 113 -16.49 -0.74 12.93
N ILE A 114 -16.82 -0.72 14.23
CA ILE A 114 -17.37 -1.88 14.95
C ILE A 114 -18.80 -2.13 14.51
N ALA A 115 -19.59 -1.06 14.31
CA ALA A 115 -20.95 -1.17 13.81
C ALA A 115 -21.03 -1.79 12.41
N LEU A 116 -20.06 -1.51 11.53
CA LEU A 116 -19.99 -2.12 10.19
C LEU A 116 -19.46 -3.56 10.24
N ASP A 117 -18.42 -3.80 11.04
CA ASP A 117 -17.79 -5.12 11.17
C ASP A 117 -17.47 -5.40 12.65
N PRO A 118 -18.33 -6.15 13.36
CA PRO A 118 -18.13 -6.48 14.77
C PRO A 118 -16.82 -7.22 15.05
N ARG A 119 -16.22 -7.88 14.06
CA ARG A 119 -14.93 -8.59 14.23
C ARG A 119 -13.80 -7.63 14.58
N ARG A 120 -13.89 -6.35 14.18
CA ARG A 120 -12.91 -5.31 14.49
C ARG A 120 -12.86 -4.94 15.98
N GLY A 121 -13.91 -5.25 16.74
CA GLY A 121 -13.99 -5.05 18.18
C GLY A 121 -13.36 -6.18 19.01
N LYS A 122 -13.14 -7.37 18.44
CA LYS A 122 -12.70 -8.54 19.20
C LYS A 122 -11.18 -8.56 19.42
N SER A 123 -10.78 -8.66 20.69
CA SER A 123 -9.38 -8.84 21.15
C SER A 123 -8.68 -10.00 20.43
N GLU A 124 -9.39 -11.09 20.19
CA GLU A 124 -8.86 -12.27 19.49
C GLU A 124 -8.43 -12.00 18.05
N TYR A 125 -9.17 -11.16 17.32
CA TYR A 125 -8.79 -10.76 15.96
C TYR A 125 -7.49 -9.96 15.99
N ARG A 126 -7.33 -9.03 16.95
CA ARG A 126 -6.07 -8.29 17.16
C ARG A 126 -4.93 -9.23 17.56
N ARG A 127 -5.18 -10.22 18.43
CA ARG A 127 -4.18 -11.23 18.82
C ARG A 127 -3.77 -12.10 17.65
N ARG A 128 -4.71 -12.59 16.82
CA ARG A 128 -4.42 -13.37 15.60
C ARG A 128 -3.61 -12.55 14.61
N TYR A 129 -3.98 -11.29 14.37
CA TYR A 129 -3.25 -10.41 13.46
C TYR A 129 -1.84 -10.06 13.98
N ALA A 130 -1.71 -9.80 15.29
CA ALA A 130 -0.42 -9.56 15.92
C ALA A 130 0.46 -10.83 15.92
N LYS A 131 -0.13 -12.01 16.12
CA LYS A 131 0.55 -13.31 16.02
C LYS A 131 1.03 -13.56 14.59
N ALA A 132 0.17 -13.34 13.59
CA ALA A 132 0.53 -13.46 12.17
C ALA A 132 1.68 -12.50 11.78
N LYS A 133 1.70 -11.27 12.32
CA LYS A 133 2.79 -10.31 12.09
C LYS A 133 4.09 -10.66 12.84
N LYS A 134 4.01 -11.47 13.91
CA LYS A 134 5.15 -11.98 14.68
C LYS A 134 5.70 -13.31 14.16
N VAL A 135 5.02 -13.98 13.23
CA VAL A 135 5.61 -15.10 12.50
C VAL A 135 6.72 -14.51 11.65
N LYS A 136 7.96 -14.50 12.18
CA LYS A 136 9.16 -14.36 11.36
C LYS A 136 9.13 -15.56 10.45
N ILE A 137 8.76 -15.37 9.19
CA ILE A 137 9.00 -16.38 8.16
C ILE A 137 10.52 -16.62 8.22
N PRO A 138 10.98 -17.82 8.59
CA PRO A 138 12.41 -18.09 8.61
C PRO A 138 12.95 -17.75 7.23
N LEU A 139 14.00 -16.93 7.19
CA LEU A 139 14.65 -16.61 5.93
C LEU A 139 15.08 -17.96 5.32
N PRO A 140 14.72 -18.23 4.06
CA PRO A 140 15.21 -19.41 3.38
C PRO A 140 16.75 -19.42 3.44
N PRO A 141 17.37 -20.60 3.50
CA PRO A 141 18.83 -20.70 3.50
C PRO A 141 19.39 -19.98 2.26
N PRO A 142 20.59 -19.38 2.37
CA PRO A 142 21.24 -18.77 1.22
C PRO A 142 21.43 -19.81 0.12
N LEU A 143 21.27 -19.38 -1.14
CA LEU A 143 21.48 -20.24 -2.29
C LEU A 143 22.94 -20.70 -2.35
N THR A 144 23.14 -21.97 -2.65
CA THR A 144 24.47 -22.51 -2.95
C THR A 144 24.96 -21.99 -4.31
N PRO A 145 26.29 -21.87 -4.54
CA PRO A 145 26.83 -21.48 -5.84
C PRO A 145 26.27 -22.32 -7.00
N GLU A 146 26.10 -23.62 -6.79
CA GLU A 146 25.56 -24.55 -7.78
C GLU A 146 24.09 -24.25 -8.10
N GLU A 147 23.28 -23.89 -7.10
CA GLU A 147 21.90 -23.46 -7.33
C GLU A 147 21.84 -22.14 -8.09
N ILE A 148 22.72 -21.18 -7.76
CA ILE A 148 22.81 -19.88 -8.46
C ILE A 148 23.11 -20.12 -9.95
N ASP A 149 24.08 -20.98 -10.25
CA ASP A 149 24.46 -21.34 -11.61
C ASP A 149 23.31 -22.01 -12.37
N ARG A 150 22.59 -22.93 -11.71
CA ARG A 150 21.42 -23.59 -12.30
C ARG A 150 20.28 -22.63 -12.58
N ILE A 151 20.00 -21.69 -11.67
CA ILE A 151 18.96 -20.68 -11.85
C ILE A 151 19.32 -19.78 -13.02
N TRP A 152 20.57 -19.29 -13.07
CA TRP A 152 21.03 -18.45 -14.18
C TRP A 152 20.98 -19.18 -15.52
N ALA A 153 21.50 -20.40 -15.61
CA ALA A 153 21.50 -21.19 -16.84
C ALA A 153 20.08 -21.42 -17.38
N ALA A 154 19.11 -21.70 -16.50
CA ALA A 154 17.71 -21.85 -16.89
C ALA A 154 17.10 -20.52 -17.38
N ALA A 155 17.38 -19.42 -16.69
CA ALA A 155 16.93 -18.08 -17.11
C ALA A 155 17.56 -17.68 -18.45
N GLU A 156 18.86 -17.91 -18.62
CA GLU A 156 19.62 -17.58 -19.82
C GLU A 156 19.12 -18.35 -21.04
N ALA A 157 18.86 -19.65 -20.92
CA ALA A 157 18.29 -20.46 -21.99
C ALA A 157 16.97 -19.85 -22.50
N PHE A 158 16.07 -19.51 -21.57
CA PHE A 158 14.78 -18.87 -21.91
C PHE A 158 14.95 -17.48 -22.54
N LEU A 159 15.86 -16.66 -22.02
CA LEU A 159 16.12 -15.32 -22.53
C LEU A 159 16.73 -15.37 -23.95
N ARG A 160 17.64 -16.32 -24.21
CA ARG A 160 18.25 -16.55 -25.53
C ARG A 160 17.23 -16.97 -26.58
N GLU A 161 16.31 -17.88 -26.25
CA GLU A 161 15.18 -18.23 -27.14
C GLU A 161 14.38 -17.00 -27.59
N ARG A 162 14.31 -15.99 -26.72
CA ARG A 162 13.61 -14.72 -26.96
C ARG A 162 14.50 -13.59 -27.45
N ARG A 163 15.74 -13.88 -27.83
CA ARG A 163 16.72 -12.93 -28.37
C ARG A 163 17.06 -11.79 -27.39
N TYR A 164 16.92 -12.02 -26.08
CA TYR A 164 17.45 -11.13 -25.06
C TYR A 164 18.92 -11.50 -24.83
N ILE A 165 19.82 -10.61 -25.22
CA ILE A 165 21.26 -10.81 -25.12
C ILE A 165 21.74 -10.02 -23.90
N LEU A 166 21.78 -10.67 -22.75
CA LEU A 166 22.31 -10.13 -21.49
C LEU A 166 23.19 -11.20 -20.85
N THR A 167 24.45 -10.89 -20.58
CA THR A 167 25.35 -11.82 -19.88
C THR A 167 25.13 -11.77 -18.38
N ARG A 168 25.62 -12.78 -17.66
CA ARG A 168 25.54 -12.82 -16.20
C ARG A 168 26.27 -11.65 -15.57
N GLU A 169 27.45 -11.35 -16.07
CA GLU A 169 28.28 -10.25 -15.57
C GLU A 169 27.58 -8.90 -15.74
N GLN A 170 26.89 -8.70 -16.88
CA GLN A 170 26.10 -7.49 -17.12
C GLN A 170 24.89 -7.40 -16.18
N PHE A 171 24.25 -8.52 -15.90
CA PHE A 171 23.15 -8.57 -14.94
C PHE A 171 23.63 -8.28 -13.52
N GLU A 172 24.71 -8.91 -13.09
CA GLU A 172 25.30 -8.75 -11.76
C GLU A 172 25.88 -7.36 -11.53
N ALA A 173 26.41 -6.70 -12.57
CA ALA A 173 26.85 -5.31 -12.50
C ALA A 173 25.70 -4.35 -12.12
N VAL A 174 24.47 -4.65 -12.55
CA VAL A 174 23.29 -3.84 -12.26
C VAL A 174 22.54 -4.34 -11.01
N LYS A 175 22.60 -5.64 -10.74
CA LYS A 175 21.84 -6.30 -9.68
C LYS A 175 22.71 -7.31 -8.90
N PRO A 176 23.72 -6.85 -8.13
CA PRO A 176 24.68 -7.76 -7.48
C PRO A 176 24.05 -8.63 -6.39
N GLU A 177 23.03 -8.12 -5.68
CA GLU A 177 22.29 -8.86 -4.63
C GLU A 177 21.20 -9.81 -5.14
N TRP A 178 21.11 -10.05 -6.46
CA TRP A 178 20.09 -10.95 -7.03
C TRP A 178 20.05 -12.35 -6.42
N PRO A 179 21.16 -13.01 -6.01
CA PRO A 179 21.08 -14.36 -5.45
C PRO A 179 20.35 -14.38 -4.11
N SER A 180 20.59 -13.37 -3.26
CA SER A 180 19.91 -13.22 -1.97
C SER A 180 18.43 -12.92 -2.16
N GLU A 181 18.07 -12.09 -3.14
CA GLU A 181 16.67 -11.77 -3.45
C GLU A 181 15.93 -12.95 -4.09
N ALA A 182 16.57 -13.69 -4.99
CA ALA A 182 16.04 -14.91 -5.57
C ALA A 182 15.83 -15.97 -4.48
N GLY A 183 16.75 -16.08 -3.50
CA GLY A 183 16.62 -17.00 -2.38
C GLY A 183 15.31 -16.87 -1.60
N LEU A 184 14.68 -15.69 -1.59
CA LEU A 184 13.38 -15.44 -0.94
C LEU A 184 12.21 -16.20 -1.59
N TYR A 185 12.36 -16.70 -2.81
CA TYR A 185 11.33 -17.43 -3.53
C TYR A 185 11.40 -18.93 -3.18
N PRO A 186 10.25 -19.55 -2.84
CA PRO A 186 10.23 -20.90 -2.28
C PRO A 186 10.54 -21.98 -3.32
N THR A 187 10.23 -21.77 -4.60
CA THR A 187 10.43 -22.77 -5.66
C THR A 187 11.55 -22.38 -6.64
N PHE A 188 12.14 -23.37 -7.30
CA PHE A 188 13.16 -23.14 -8.33
C PHE A 188 12.59 -22.33 -9.50
N GLU A 189 11.35 -22.63 -9.91
CA GLU A 189 10.67 -21.99 -11.02
C GLU A 189 10.42 -20.49 -10.77
N GLU A 190 10.03 -20.14 -9.53
CA GLU A 190 9.86 -18.74 -9.11
C GLU A 190 11.20 -18.00 -9.04
N ARG A 191 12.27 -18.66 -8.60
CA ARG A 191 13.64 -18.09 -8.62
C ARG A 191 14.09 -17.76 -10.03
N VAL A 192 13.86 -18.67 -10.98
CA VAL A 192 14.15 -18.44 -12.40
C VAL A 192 13.26 -17.33 -12.97
N GLY A 193 11.97 -17.32 -12.62
CA GLY A 193 11.03 -16.28 -13.02
C GLY A 193 11.44 -14.87 -12.55
N TYR A 194 11.96 -14.76 -11.32
CA TYR A 194 12.55 -13.52 -10.80
C TYR A 194 13.70 -13.05 -11.69
N VAL A 195 14.67 -13.92 -12.01
CA VAL A 195 15.82 -13.55 -12.86
C VAL A 195 15.37 -13.13 -14.25
N ILE A 196 14.47 -13.87 -14.89
CA ILE A 196 13.91 -13.52 -16.20
C ILE A 196 13.27 -12.13 -16.18
N ARG A 197 12.47 -11.81 -15.14
CA ARG A 197 11.84 -10.50 -15.00
C ARG A 197 12.86 -9.37 -15.01
N TYR A 198 13.89 -9.46 -14.18
CA TYR A 198 14.85 -8.38 -14.05
C TYR A 198 15.81 -8.31 -15.23
N ALA A 199 16.27 -9.45 -15.74
CA ALA A 199 17.18 -9.49 -16.88
C ALA A 199 16.53 -8.90 -18.15
N SER A 200 15.27 -9.23 -18.42
CA SER A 200 14.53 -8.66 -19.55
C SER A 200 14.25 -7.16 -19.37
N ALA A 201 14.00 -6.70 -18.14
CA ALA A 201 13.85 -5.29 -17.84
C ALA A 201 15.15 -4.51 -18.05
N ILE A 202 16.28 -5.02 -17.53
CA ILE A 202 17.61 -4.43 -17.71
C ILE A 202 17.96 -4.37 -19.19
N TYR A 203 17.76 -5.46 -19.94
CA TYR A 203 17.99 -5.47 -21.38
C TYR A 203 17.15 -4.43 -22.11
N TYR A 204 15.86 -4.30 -21.78
CA TYR A 204 14.98 -3.32 -22.42
C TYR A 204 15.42 -1.89 -22.15
N VAL A 205 15.72 -1.55 -20.89
CA VAL A 205 16.23 -0.23 -20.51
C VAL A 205 17.55 0.05 -21.20
N SER A 206 18.52 -0.86 -21.14
CA SER A 206 19.81 -0.72 -21.81
C SER A 206 19.67 -0.55 -23.33
N ARG A 207 18.74 -1.26 -23.97
CA ARG A 207 18.47 -1.11 -25.40
C ARG A 207 17.85 0.25 -25.73
N MET A 208 16.96 0.76 -24.88
CA MET A 208 16.33 2.07 -25.07
C MET A 208 17.29 3.22 -24.76
N ALA A 209 18.10 3.09 -23.72
CA ALA A 209 19.13 4.04 -23.35
C ALA A 209 20.30 4.10 -24.34
N ARG A 210 20.66 3.01 -25.02
CA ARG A 210 21.57 3.10 -26.18
C ARG A 210 21.02 3.98 -27.30
N ARG A 211 19.70 4.23 -27.35
CA ARG A 211 19.08 5.21 -28.25
C ARG A 211 18.98 6.61 -27.62
N LEU A 212 19.19 6.72 -26.32
CA LEU A 212 19.02 7.91 -25.48
C LEU A 212 20.23 8.03 -24.53
N ILE A 213 21.39 8.47 -25.02
CA ILE A 213 22.61 8.97 -24.34
C ILE A 213 23.12 8.32 -23.01
N SER A 214 22.30 7.85 -22.03
CA SER A 214 22.71 7.12 -20.81
C SER A 214 21.64 6.15 -20.24
N VAL A 215 22.07 4.98 -19.74
CA VAL A 215 21.23 3.92 -19.10
C VAL A 215 20.73 4.31 -17.72
N GLU A 216 21.51 5.11 -17.01
CA GLU A 216 21.22 5.59 -15.66
C GLU A 216 20.21 6.76 -15.66
N GLU A 217 20.02 7.39 -16.82
CA GLU A 217 19.12 8.53 -17.02
C GLU A 217 17.79 8.14 -17.68
N ALA A 218 17.52 6.85 -17.86
CA ALA A 218 16.31 6.39 -18.54
C ALA A 218 15.05 6.95 -17.84
N PRO A 219 14.22 7.74 -18.55
CA PRO A 219 13.02 8.35 -17.98
C PRO A 219 12.13 7.31 -17.29
N GLU A 220 11.51 7.68 -16.15
CA GLU A 220 10.61 6.83 -15.36
C GLU A 220 9.58 6.01 -16.18
N PRO A 221 9.01 6.53 -17.29
CA PRO A 221 8.15 5.74 -18.17
C PRO A 221 8.82 4.51 -18.82
N ILE A 222 10.10 4.61 -19.19
CA ILE A 222 10.85 3.51 -19.83
C ILE A 222 11.13 2.40 -18.82
N ALA A 223 11.55 2.75 -17.60
CA ALA A 223 11.75 1.80 -16.52
C ALA A 223 10.44 1.07 -16.16
N SER A 224 9.32 1.80 -16.13
CA SER A 224 7.99 1.25 -15.88
C SER A 224 7.55 0.25 -16.96
N GLU A 225 7.79 0.57 -18.22
CA GLU A 225 7.49 -0.33 -19.34
C GLU A 225 8.38 -1.58 -19.33
N ALA A 226 9.67 -1.42 -19.02
CA ALA A 226 10.61 -2.53 -18.88
C ALA A 226 10.16 -3.53 -17.81
N LEU A 227 9.73 -3.03 -16.64
CA LEU A 227 9.19 -3.85 -15.56
C LEU A 227 7.89 -4.57 -15.96
N ARG A 228 7.02 -3.91 -16.74
CA ARG A 228 5.79 -4.53 -17.27
C ARG A 228 6.12 -5.68 -18.23
N LEU A 229 7.09 -5.47 -19.12
CA LEU A 229 7.56 -6.50 -20.05
C LEU A 229 8.15 -7.68 -19.29
N GLY A 230 9.01 -7.43 -18.30
CA GLY A 230 9.60 -8.48 -17.49
C GLY A 230 8.57 -9.32 -16.72
N LYS A 231 7.54 -8.69 -16.14
CA LYS A 231 6.42 -9.41 -15.51
C LYS A 231 5.64 -10.28 -16.49
N THR A 232 5.55 -9.86 -17.75
CA THR A 232 4.87 -10.66 -18.80
C THR A 232 5.67 -11.93 -19.11
N LEU A 233 6.98 -11.80 -19.24
CA LEU A 233 7.88 -12.92 -19.52
C LEU A 233 7.98 -13.90 -18.35
N GLU A 234 8.06 -13.39 -17.12
CA GLU A 234 8.00 -14.20 -15.89
C GLU A 234 6.75 -15.08 -15.86
N ARG A 235 5.57 -14.50 -16.15
CA ARG A 235 4.31 -15.26 -16.21
C ARG A 235 4.29 -16.29 -17.33
N GLU A 236 4.90 -15.98 -18.47
CA GLU A 236 4.97 -16.93 -19.57
C GLU A 236 5.84 -18.14 -19.20
N TRP A 237 7.00 -17.90 -18.59
CA TRP A 237 7.86 -18.96 -18.07
C TRP A 237 7.11 -19.86 -17.08
N LEU A 238 6.45 -19.27 -16.07
CA LEU A 238 5.71 -19.99 -15.04
C LEU A 238 4.53 -20.80 -15.58
N ARG A 239 4.00 -20.50 -16.78
CA ARG A 239 2.93 -21.29 -17.40
C ARG A 239 3.44 -22.54 -18.14
N ARG A 240 4.72 -22.58 -18.49
CA ARG A 240 5.33 -23.69 -19.25
C ARG A 240 5.87 -24.80 -18.34
N ARG A 241 5.81 -24.63 -17.03
CA ARG A 241 6.32 -25.53 -15.99
C ARG A 241 5.19 -25.86 -15.02
#